data_AF-A0A7Y7TEW9-F1
#
_entry.id   AF-A0A7Y7TEW9-F1
#
_cell.length_a   1.000
_cell.length_b   1.000
_cell.length_c   1.000
_cell.angle_alpha   90.00
_cell.angle_beta   90.00
_cell.angle_gamma   90.00
#
_symmetry.space_group_name_H-M   'P 1'
#
loop_
_entity.id
_entity.type
_entity.pdbx_description
1 polymer ?
#
loop_
_entity_poly.entity_id
_entity_poly.type
_entity_poly.pdbx_seq_one_letter_code
_entity_poly.pdbx_strand_id
1 'polypeptide(L)'
;MKKTIIALLACVAFAGTAMAAPDVIEMKRGVKFDHKAHQAAAGECTKCHATAAGGKIEGFGKAWAHEKCKGCHADMKKGPTSCKECHK
;
A
#
# COMPACT_ATOMS: atom_id res chain seq x y z
N MET A 1 46.97 24.70 10.99
CA MET A 1 46.01 24.18 12.01
C MET A 1 44.80 25.10 12.10
N LYS A 2 43.61 24.51 11.96
CA LYS A 2 42.36 24.81 12.72
C LYS A 2 41.18 25.61 12.18
N LYS A 3 41.13 26.20 10.96
CA LYS A 3 39.93 27.01 10.62
C LYS A 3 39.21 26.76 9.29
N THR A 4 39.68 25.87 8.42
CA THR A 4 39.09 25.67 7.09
C THR A 4 38.24 24.41 6.91
N ILE A 5 37.88 23.67 7.98
CA ILE A 5 37.22 22.35 7.86
C ILE A 5 35.99 22.23 8.79
N ILE A 6 35.13 23.25 8.87
CA ILE A 6 33.86 23.15 9.63
C ILE A 6 32.68 23.74 8.84
N ALA A 7 32.71 23.66 7.50
CA ALA A 7 31.66 24.22 6.65
C ALA A 7 30.97 23.21 5.72
N LEU A 8 31.25 21.90 5.86
CA LEU A 8 30.86 20.96 4.81
C LEU A 8 30.49 19.57 5.34
N LEU A 9 29.56 19.43 6.29
CA LEU A 9 29.07 18.09 6.69
C LEU A 9 27.74 18.07 7.47
N ALA A 10 26.83 19.02 7.23
CA ALA A 10 25.52 19.05 7.92
C ALA A 10 24.31 19.05 6.98
N CYS A 11 24.46 18.65 5.70
CA CYS A 11 23.37 18.71 4.72
C CYS A 11 23.21 17.45 3.87
N VAL A 12 23.60 16.27 4.36
CA VAL A 12 23.36 15.02 3.61
C VAL A 12 22.59 14.04 4.49
N ALA A 13 21.52 13.50 3.89
CA ALA A 13 20.71 12.38 4.33
C ALA A 13 19.41 12.70 5.08
N PHE A 14 18.52 13.49 4.48
CA PHE A 14 17.15 13.01 4.36
C PHE A 14 17.06 12.17 3.08
N ALA A 15 17.71 11.01 3.09
CA ALA A 15 17.45 9.98 2.11
C ALA A 15 16.00 9.56 2.38
N GLY A 16 15.09 9.91 1.46
CA GLY A 16 13.69 9.53 1.56
C GLY A 16 13.60 8.03 1.75
N THR A 17 13.30 7.60 2.96
CA THR A 17 13.02 6.20 3.25
C THR A 17 11.78 5.85 2.44
N ALA A 18 11.95 5.05 1.41
CA ALA A 18 10.86 4.30 0.81
C ALA A 18 10.34 3.38 1.91
N MET A 19 9.41 3.90 2.72
CA MET A 19 8.70 3.16 3.75
C MET A 19 8.00 2.02 3.04
N ALA A 20 8.52 0.80 3.20
CA ALA A 20 7.83 -0.39 2.76
C ALA A 20 6.43 -0.39 3.37
N ALA A 21 5.41 -0.61 2.54
CA ALA A 21 4.05 -0.76 3.04
C ALA A 21 4.00 -1.95 4.00
N PRO A 22 3.20 -1.89 5.08
CA PRO A 22 3.08 -3.01 6.02
C PRO A 22 2.54 -4.26 5.30
N ASP A 23 3.04 -5.43 5.69
CA ASP A 23 2.64 -6.72 5.12
C ASP A 23 1.13 -6.95 5.25
N VAL A 24 0.55 -6.55 6.39
CA VAL A 24 -0.89 -6.62 6.65
C VAL A 24 -1.40 -5.24 7.09
N ILE A 25 -2.50 -4.80 6.48
CA ILE A 25 -3.18 -3.53 6.75
C ILE A 25 -4.50 -3.85 7.44
N GLU A 26 -4.67 -3.34 8.66
CA GLU A 26 -5.98 -3.34 9.32
C GLU A 26 -6.81 -2.18 8.79
N MET A 27 -7.90 -2.51 8.09
CA MET A 27 -8.83 -1.55 7.55
C MET A 27 -10.04 -1.40 8.48
N LYS A 28 -10.81 -0.34 8.24
CA LYS A 28 -12.04 -0.08 8.99
C LYS A 28 -13.00 -1.28 8.91
N ARG A 29 -13.81 -1.46 9.95
CA ARG A 29 -14.86 -2.50 10.02
C ARG A 29 -14.29 -3.93 9.93
N GLY A 30 -13.15 -4.16 10.58
CA GLY A 30 -12.61 -5.51 10.81
C GLY A 30 -11.98 -6.19 9.61
N VAL A 31 -11.78 -5.48 8.49
CA VAL A 31 -11.19 -6.08 7.29
C VAL A 31 -9.67 -6.06 7.42
N LYS A 32 -9.06 -7.25 7.42
CA LYS A 32 -7.60 -7.41 7.36
C LYS A 32 -7.17 -7.64 5.92
N PHE A 33 -6.32 -6.77 5.42
CA PHE A 33 -5.80 -6.85 4.05
C PHE A 33 -4.33 -7.25 4.07
N ASP A 34 -4.04 -8.46 3.61
CA ASP A 34 -2.66 -8.95 3.43
C ASP A 34 -2.08 -8.34 2.15
N HIS A 35 -1.47 -7.17 2.28
CA HIS A 35 -0.92 -6.41 1.16
C HIS A 35 0.19 -7.18 0.46
N LYS A 36 1.02 -7.92 1.20
CA LYS A 36 2.12 -8.73 0.64
C LYS A 36 1.61 -9.87 -0.23
N ALA A 37 0.60 -10.61 0.23
CA ALA A 37 -0.02 -11.66 -0.56
C ALA A 37 -0.65 -11.09 -1.85
N HIS A 38 -1.28 -9.91 -1.77
CA HIS A 38 -1.86 -9.26 -2.93
C HIS A 38 -0.80 -8.72 -3.89
N GLN A 39 0.33 -8.20 -3.41
CA GLN A 39 1.45 -7.83 -4.28
C GLN A 39 1.96 -9.02 -5.09
N ALA A 40 2.14 -10.17 -4.43
CA ALA A 40 2.58 -11.40 -5.09
C ALA A 40 1.55 -11.95 -6.09
N ALA A 41 0.26 -11.85 -5.77
CA ALA A 41 -0.81 -12.36 -6.64
C ALA A 41 -1.15 -11.42 -7.80
N ALA A 42 -1.15 -10.11 -7.56
CA ALA A 42 -1.52 -9.10 -8.54
C ALA A 42 -0.37 -8.81 -9.51
N GLY A 43 0.88 -8.86 -9.05
CA GLY A 43 2.09 -8.65 -9.85
C GLY A 43 2.34 -7.20 -10.29
N GLU A 44 1.35 -6.31 -10.15
CA GLU A 44 1.41 -4.93 -10.62
C GLU A 44 0.80 -3.97 -9.58
N CYS A 45 1.60 -3.02 -9.09
CA CYS A 45 1.15 -2.04 -8.09
C CYS A 45 -0.01 -1.17 -8.60
N THR A 46 -0.05 -0.92 -9.92
CA THR A 46 -1.04 -0.06 -10.59
C THR A 46 -2.44 -0.67 -10.65
N LYS A 47 -2.59 -1.96 -10.31
CA LYS A 47 -3.92 -2.58 -10.15
C LYS A 47 -4.72 -1.96 -9.01
N CYS A 48 -4.04 -1.40 -8.01
CA CYS A 48 -4.67 -0.73 -6.87
C CYS A 48 -4.26 0.74 -6.73
N HIS A 49 -3.00 1.06 -7.02
CA HIS A 49 -2.44 2.40 -6.87
C HIS A 49 -2.44 3.17 -8.19
N ALA A 50 -2.40 4.50 -8.11
CA ALA A 50 -2.29 5.34 -9.30
C ALA A 50 -0.92 5.18 -10.00
N THR A 51 0.13 4.78 -9.27
CA THR A 51 1.50 4.67 -9.80
C THR A 51 2.20 3.42 -9.30
N ALA A 52 3.28 3.02 -9.98
CA ALA A 52 4.15 1.91 -9.58
C ALA A 52 4.87 2.15 -8.24
N ALA A 53 5.05 3.41 -7.84
CA ALA A 53 5.62 3.78 -6.55
C ALA A 53 4.66 3.51 -5.37
N GLY A 54 3.40 3.16 -5.65
CA GLY A 54 2.38 2.96 -4.63
C GLY A 54 1.87 4.28 -4.07
N GLY A 55 1.58 4.29 -2.76
CA GLY A 55 1.12 5.46 -2.03
C GLY A 55 -0.36 5.41 -1.64
N LYS A 56 -0.88 6.51 -1.11
CA LYS A 56 -2.30 6.59 -0.72
C LYS A 56 -3.17 6.49 -1.97
N ILE A 57 -4.23 5.69 -1.87
CA ILE A 57 -5.23 5.59 -2.93
C ILE A 57 -6.21 6.74 -2.74
N GLU A 58 -6.24 7.66 -3.71
CA GLU A 58 -7.20 8.76 -3.70
C GLU A 58 -8.62 8.22 -3.82
N GLY A 59 -9.55 8.76 -3.03
CA GLY A 59 -10.93 8.28 -2.99
C GLY A 59 -11.12 6.90 -2.34
N PHE A 60 -10.09 6.36 -1.65
CA PHE A 60 -10.23 5.10 -0.94
C PHE A 60 -11.39 5.15 0.08
N GLY A 61 -12.36 4.26 -0.10
CA GLY A 61 -13.58 4.22 0.69
C GLY A 61 -14.44 3.02 0.35
N LYS A 62 -15.64 2.95 0.93
CA LYS A 62 -16.56 1.80 0.76
C LYS A 62 -16.82 1.47 -0.72
N ALA A 63 -17.18 2.47 -1.52
CA ALA A 63 -17.51 2.26 -2.93
C ALA A 63 -16.30 1.73 -3.70
N TRP A 64 -15.15 2.40 -3.57
CA TRP A 64 -13.90 1.98 -4.21
C TRP A 64 -13.49 0.56 -3.81
N ALA A 65 -13.53 0.23 -2.51
CA ALA A 65 -13.14 -1.10 -2.02
C ALA A 65 -14.12 -2.20 -2.48
N HIS A 66 -15.42 -1.93 -2.45
CA HIS A 66 -16.41 -2.90 -2.92
C HIS A 66 -16.42 -3.06 -4.45
N GLU A 67 -15.94 -2.07 -5.19
CA GLU A 67 -15.74 -2.20 -6.63
C GLU A 67 -14.45 -2.97 -6.93
N LYS A 68 -13.30 -2.47 -6.44
CA LYS A 68 -11.99 -2.99 -6.79
C LYS A 68 -11.67 -4.34 -6.14
N CYS A 69 -11.88 -4.46 -4.83
CA CYS A 69 -11.53 -5.70 -4.13
C CYS A 69 -12.49 -6.82 -4.52
N LYS A 70 -13.80 -6.61 -4.37
CA LYS A 70 -14.79 -7.63 -4.72
C LYS A 70 -14.82 -7.91 -6.22
N GLY A 71 -14.67 -6.89 -7.07
CA GLY A 71 -14.64 -7.06 -8.53
C GLY A 71 -13.49 -7.97 -8.96
N CYS A 72 -12.26 -7.66 -8.52
CA CYS A 72 -11.11 -8.51 -8.81
C CYS A 72 -11.31 -9.95 -8.29
N HIS A 73 -11.83 -10.13 -7.08
CA HIS A 73 -12.09 -11.48 -6.54
C HIS A 73 -13.15 -12.24 -7.34
N ALA A 74 -14.19 -11.55 -7.82
CA ALA A 74 -15.23 -12.15 -8.64
C ALA A 74 -14.68 -12.54 -10.03
N ASP A 75 -13.94 -11.64 -10.67
CA ASP A 75 -13.35 -11.85 -12.00
C ASP A 75 -12.33 -12.99 -11.98
N MET A 76 -11.49 -13.03 -10.95
CA MET A 76 -10.49 -14.08 -10.74
C MET A 76 -11.08 -15.36 -10.14
N LYS A 77 -12.37 -15.34 -9.77
CA LYS A 77 -13.04 -16.41 -9.01
C LYS A 77 -12.22 -16.89 -7.81
N LYS A 78 -11.51 -15.95 -7.17
CA LYS A 78 -10.55 -16.23 -6.10
C LYS A 78 -10.57 -15.09 -5.10
N GLY A 79 -10.80 -15.44 -3.84
CA GLY A 79 -10.91 -14.47 -2.75
C GLY A 79 -12.37 -14.22 -2.32
N PRO A 80 -12.56 -13.52 -1.20
CA PRO A 80 -13.87 -13.31 -0.59
C PRO A 80 -14.75 -12.37 -1.43
N THR A 81 -16.03 -12.73 -1.58
CA THR A 81 -17.02 -11.90 -2.31
C THR A 81 -18.27 -11.59 -1.50
N SER A 82 -18.46 -12.26 -0.35
CA SER A 82 -19.54 -12.00 0.58
C SER A 82 -19.13 -11.09 1.74
N CYS A 83 -20.10 -10.46 2.39
CA CYS A 83 -19.87 -9.43 3.41
C CYS A 83 -19.04 -9.96 4.59
N LYS A 84 -19.38 -11.14 5.12
CA LYS A 84 -18.78 -11.72 6.33
C LYS A 84 -17.40 -12.33 6.09
N GLU A 85 -17.06 -12.62 4.84
CA GLU A 85 -15.73 -13.15 4.52
C GLU A 85 -14.66 -12.05 4.61
N CYS A 86 -15.03 -10.79 4.36
CA CYS A 86 -14.15 -9.64 4.53
C CYS A 86 -14.29 -8.96 5.91
N HIS A 87 -15.52 -8.74 6.38
CA HIS A 87 -15.79 -7.99 7.62
C HIS A 87 -15.91 -8.94 8.83
N LYS A 88 -14.82 -9.09 9.60
CA LYS A 88 -14.72 -9.99 10.75
C LYS A 88 -14.46 -9.26 12.06
#